data_AF-A0A8T7CRN2-F1
#
_entry.id   AF-A0A8T7CRN2-F1
#
_cell.length_a   1.000
_cell.length_b   1.000
_cell.length_c   1.000
_cell.angle_alpha   90.00
_cell.angle_beta   90.00
_cell.angle_gamma   90.00
#
_symmetry.space_group_name_H-M   'P 1'
#
loop_
_entity.id
_entity.type
_entity.pdbx_description
1 polymer ?
#
loop_
_entity_poly.entity_id
_entity_poly.type
_entity_poly.pdbx_seq_one_letter_code
_entity_poly.pdbx_strand_id
1 'polypeptide(L)'
;MLMCFVSRGNVMAAQGEYISLPPTTVATNGQPLEKLFQQRRSVRTFSKAPLSLAELGQLLWAAQGITHPKGLRTSPSAGALYPLELYVVTGKVEGLPPAVYRY
;
A
#
# COMPACT_ATOMS: atom_id res chain seq x y z
N MET A 1 27.66 -15.39 0.90
CA MET A 1 27.13 -14.35 0.01
C MET A 1 25.64 -14.22 0.29
N LEU A 2 25.29 -13.37 1.26
CA LEU A 2 23.93 -13.27 1.81
C LEU A 2 23.10 -12.38 0.87
N MET A 3 22.18 -12.97 0.10
CA MET A 3 21.23 -12.19 -0.68
C MET A 3 20.28 -11.47 0.28
N CYS A 4 20.43 -10.15 0.39
CA CYS A 4 19.44 -9.27 0.99
C CYS A 4 18.13 -9.36 0.21
N PHE A 5 17.14 -10.08 0.74
CA PHE A 5 15.75 -9.95 0.32
C PHE A 5 15.21 -8.63 0.89
N VAL A 6 15.30 -7.55 0.11
CA VAL A 6 14.51 -6.34 0.34
C VAL A 6 13.06 -6.72 0.01
N SER A 7 12.26 -7.02 1.03
CA SER A 7 10.83 -7.30 0.87
C SER A 7 10.16 -6.04 0.33
N ARG A 8 9.94 -6.05 -0.99
CA ARG A 8 8.95 -5.21 -1.66
C ARG A 8 7.59 -5.59 -1.10
N GLY A 9 6.75 -4.59 -0.80
CA GLY A 9 5.48 -4.76 -0.09
C GLY A 9 4.64 -5.87 -0.70
N ASN A 10 4.53 -6.97 0.03
CA ASN A 10 3.69 -8.12 -0.29
C ASN A 10 2.46 -8.08 0.60
N VAL A 11 1.36 -8.66 0.14
CA VAL A 11 0.21 -8.92 1.01
C VAL A 11 0.14 -10.42 1.33
N MET A 12 -0.18 -10.78 2.58
CA MET A 12 -0.34 -12.15 3.08
C MET A 12 -1.81 -12.53 3.23
N ALA A 13 -2.25 -13.63 2.62
CA ALA A 13 -3.56 -14.24 2.91
C ALA A 13 -3.52 -15.06 4.21
N ALA A 14 -4.71 -15.38 4.75
CA ALA A 14 -4.87 -16.17 5.99
C ALA A 14 -4.21 -17.58 5.97
N GLN A 15 -3.79 -18.09 4.82
CA GLN A 15 -3.10 -19.38 4.66
C GLN A 15 -1.57 -19.28 4.44
N GLY A 16 -0.93 -18.13 4.65
CA GLY A 16 0.54 -18.02 4.53
C GLY A 16 1.05 -17.77 3.11
N GLU A 17 0.15 -17.61 2.14
CA GLU A 17 0.47 -17.33 0.75
C GLU A 17 0.74 -15.83 0.54
N TYR A 18 1.83 -15.51 -0.16
CA TYR A 18 2.24 -14.14 -0.46
C TYR A 18 1.86 -13.77 -1.89
N ILE A 19 1.28 -12.58 -2.06
CA ILE A 19 0.99 -12.01 -3.37
C ILE A 19 1.92 -10.81 -3.58
N SER A 20 2.71 -10.88 -4.65
CA SER A 20 3.59 -9.78 -5.04
C SER A 20 2.77 -8.63 -5.60
N LEU A 21 2.96 -7.45 -5.06
CA LEU A 21 2.37 -6.24 -5.63
C LEU A 21 3.24 -5.69 -6.76
N PRO A 22 2.64 -5.00 -7.74
CA PRO A 22 3.38 -4.23 -8.73
C PRO A 22 4.28 -3.17 -8.06
N PRO A 23 5.39 -2.76 -8.71
CA PRO A 23 6.23 -1.69 -8.21
C PRO A 23 5.42 -0.40 -8.05
N THR A 24 5.63 0.30 -6.93
CA THR A 24 4.99 1.58 -6.66
C THR A 24 5.65 2.69 -7.45
N THR A 25 4.85 3.60 -7.99
CA THR A 25 5.35 4.71 -8.79
C THR A 25 5.43 5.95 -7.92
N VAL A 26 6.63 6.52 -7.78
CA VAL A 26 6.79 7.89 -7.28
C VAL A 26 6.64 8.81 -8.48
N ALA A 27 5.45 9.42 -8.62
CA ALA A 27 5.17 10.29 -9.75
C ALA A 27 6.08 11.51 -9.73
N THR A 28 6.84 11.73 -10.80
CA THR A 28 7.71 12.91 -10.96
C THR A 28 6.92 14.17 -11.34
N ASN A 29 5.71 14.01 -11.90
CA ASN A 29 4.81 15.09 -12.32
C ASN A 29 3.40 14.93 -11.71
N GLY A 30 3.34 14.65 -10.40
CA GLY A 30 2.06 14.53 -9.67
C GLY A 30 1.31 15.87 -9.54
N GLN A 31 0.08 15.82 -9.02
CA GLN A 31 -0.62 17.05 -8.66
C GLN A 31 0.10 17.78 -7.51
N PRO A 32 0.11 19.12 -7.49
CA PRO A 32 0.64 19.89 -6.37
C PRO A 32 -0.03 19.48 -5.05
N LEU A 33 0.76 19.42 -3.98
CA LEU A 33 0.30 18.95 -2.67
C LEU A 33 -0.86 19.81 -2.13
N GLU A 34 -0.78 21.12 -2.33
CA GLU A 34 -1.79 22.10 -1.92
C GLU A 34 -3.14 21.81 -2.57
N LYS A 35 -3.12 21.43 -3.85
CA LYS A 35 -4.32 21.06 -4.60
C LYS A 35 -4.93 19.78 -4.06
N LEU A 36 -4.11 18.78 -3.72
CA LEU A 36 -4.58 17.54 -3.11
C LEU A 36 -5.25 17.80 -1.76
N PHE A 37 -4.66 18.65 -0.91
CA PHE A 37 -5.28 19.03 0.37
C PHE A 37 -6.60 19.79 0.18
N GLN A 38 -6.66 20.70 -0.80
CA GLN A 38 -7.89 21.42 -1.12
C GLN A 38 -9.01 20.48 -1.59
N GLN A 39 -8.66 19.47 -2.39
CA GLN A 39 -9.60 18.53 -3.00
C GLN A 39 -9.99 17.36 -2.10
N ARG A 40 -9.21 17.04 -1.06
CA ARG A 40 -9.46 15.89 -0.19
C ARG A 40 -10.85 15.97 0.46
N ARG A 41 -11.68 14.97 0.21
CA ARG A 41 -13.00 14.78 0.82
C ARG A 41 -13.16 13.34 1.29
N SER A 42 -13.99 13.13 2.31
CA SER A 42 -14.42 11.78 2.68
C SER A 42 -15.54 11.33 1.74
N VAL A 43 -15.25 10.37 0.87
CA VAL A 43 -16.21 9.80 -0.09
C VAL A 43 -16.81 8.52 0.50
N ARG A 44 -18.13 8.35 0.40
CA ARG A 44 -18.87 7.18 0.93
C ARG A 44 -19.75 6.48 -0.10
N THR A 45 -19.77 7.00 -1.33
CA THR A 45 -20.46 6.38 -2.47
C THR A 45 -19.37 6.00 -3.47
N PHE A 46 -19.24 4.71 -3.77
CA PHE A 46 -18.15 4.16 -4.56
C PHE A 46 -18.64 3.64 -5.91
N SER A 47 -17.76 3.67 -6.92
CA SER A 47 -18.01 3.01 -8.20
C SER A 47 -18.11 1.50 -8.02
N LYS A 48 -18.79 0.83 -8.95
CA LYS A 48 -18.83 -0.64 -9.03
C LYS A 48 -17.58 -1.23 -9.71
N ALA A 49 -16.75 -0.38 -10.33
CA ALA A 49 -15.51 -0.78 -10.97
C ALA A 49 -14.53 -1.36 -9.93
N PRO A 50 -13.84 -2.46 -10.25
CA PRO A 50 -12.80 -3.01 -9.38
C PRO A 50 -11.59 -2.06 -9.32
N LEU A 51 -10.81 -2.15 -8.24
CA LEU A 51 -9.46 -1.58 -8.20
C LEU A 51 -8.48 -2.52 -8.89
N SER A 52 -7.52 -1.96 -9.62
CA SER A 52 -6.37 -2.74 -10.09
C SER A 52 -5.43 -3.08 -8.93
N LEU A 53 -4.64 -4.14 -9.10
CA LEU A 53 -3.62 -4.54 -8.10
C LEU A 53 -2.55 -3.45 -7.91
N ALA A 54 -2.26 -2.68 -8.96
CA ALA A 54 -1.33 -1.55 -8.91
C ALA A 54 -1.86 -0.38 -8.08
N GLU A 55 -3.14 -0.03 -8.23
CA GLU A 55 -3.78 1.02 -7.41
C GLU A 55 -3.82 0.61 -5.94
N LEU A 56 -4.18 -0.65 -5.66
CA LEU A 56 -4.13 -1.17 -4.30
C LEU A 56 -2.71 -1.06 -3.74
N GLY A 57 -1.70 -1.52 -4.47
CA GLY A 57 -0.30 -1.44 -4.02
C GLY A 57 0.18 -0.01 -3.79
N GLN A 58 -0.23 0.92 -4.63
CA GLN A 58 0.08 2.34 -4.45
C GLN A 58 -0.54 2.90 -3.17
N LEU A 59 -1.79 2.54 -2.84
CA LEU A 59 -2.46 2.97 -1.61
C LEU A 59 -1.78 2.40 -0.36
N LEU A 60 -1.42 1.12 -0.38
CA LEU A 60 -0.73 0.46 0.73
C LEU A 60 0.65 1.06 0.98
N TRP A 61 1.39 1.30 -0.09
CA TRP A 61 2.67 1.99 0.01
C TRP A 61 2.52 3.42 0.50
N ALA A 62 1.51 4.17 0.03
CA ALA A 62 1.27 5.52 0.54
C ALA A 62 0.97 5.51 2.05
N ALA A 63 0.26 4.49 2.56
CA ALA A 63 -0.10 4.38 3.97
C ALA A 63 1.06 3.95 4.90
N GLN A 64 1.84 2.93 4.52
CA GLN A 64 2.89 2.33 5.38
C GLN A 64 4.12 1.80 4.60
N GLY A 65 4.29 2.18 3.34
CA GLY A 65 5.36 1.66 2.48
C GLY A 65 6.76 2.08 2.91
N ILE A 66 7.75 1.24 2.62
CA ILE A 66 9.17 1.51 2.92
C ILE A 66 9.74 2.51 1.89
N THR A 67 10.41 3.54 2.38
CA THR A 67 11.04 4.61 1.57
C THR A 67 12.55 4.67 1.70
N HIS A 68 13.14 3.96 2.68
CA HIS A 68 14.58 3.95 2.93
C HIS A 68 15.07 2.54 3.29
N PRO A 69 16.29 2.13 2.90
CA PRO A 69 16.87 0.82 3.25
C PRO A 69 16.96 0.50 4.75
N LYS A 70 16.86 1.53 5.61
CA LYS A 70 16.80 1.39 7.07
C LYS A 70 15.40 1.03 7.59
N GLY A 71 14.44 0.76 6.72
CA GLY A 71 13.05 0.46 7.09
C GLY A 71 12.19 1.68 7.42
N LEU A 72 12.63 2.89 7.06
CA LEU A 72 11.79 4.08 7.23
C LEU A 72 10.58 4.01 6.32
N ARG A 73 9.43 4.48 6.82
CA ARG A 73 8.15 4.39 6.12
C ARG A 73 7.68 5.75 5.58
N THR A 74 6.67 5.72 4.71
CA THR A 74 5.96 6.91 4.22
C THR A 74 5.29 7.71 5.34
N SER A 75 4.96 7.07 6.46
CA SER A 75 4.39 7.69 7.65
C SER A 75 5.44 7.85 8.76
N PRO A 76 5.49 8.99 9.49
CA PRO A 76 6.36 9.13 10.64
C PRO A 76 5.90 8.28 11.82
N SER A 77 6.83 7.84 12.67
CA SER A 77 6.54 7.10 13.89
C SER A 77 7.58 7.38 14.97
N ALA A 78 7.14 7.54 16.21
CA ALA A 78 8.02 7.80 17.34
C ALA A 78 9.04 6.65 17.49
N GLY A 79 10.33 7.02 17.54
CA GLY A 79 11.43 6.05 17.65
C GLY A 79 11.56 5.09 16.46
N ALA A 80 10.91 5.36 15.32
CA ALA A 80 10.84 4.44 14.18
C ALA A 80 10.31 3.04 14.55
N LEU A 81 9.42 2.95 15.54
CA LEU A 81 8.89 1.68 16.04
C LEU A 81 7.80 1.07 15.15
N TYR A 82 7.05 1.91 14.42
CA TYR A 82 6.01 1.48 13.49
C TYR A 82 5.05 0.39 14.03
N PRO A 83 4.38 0.62 15.18
CA PRO A 83 3.60 -0.41 15.86
C PRO A 83 2.30 -0.81 15.13
N LEU A 84 1.97 -0.14 14.03
CA LEU A 84 0.74 -0.38 13.27
C LEU A 84 0.98 -1.44 12.19
N GLU A 85 0.08 -2.42 12.15
CA GLU A 85 -0.07 -3.36 11.04
C GLU A 85 -1.20 -2.91 10.11
N LEU A 86 -1.02 -3.10 8.80
CA LEU A 86 -2.01 -2.71 7.80
C LEU A 86 -2.69 -3.96 7.23
N TYR A 87 -4.00 -4.07 7.46
CA TYR A 87 -4.81 -5.13 6.90
C TYR A 87 -5.75 -4.58 5.82
N VAL A 88 -5.99 -5.39 4.79
CA VAL A 88 -6.87 -5.09 3.67
C VAL A 88 -7.97 -6.12 3.62
N VAL A 89 -9.21 -5.67 3.74
CA VAL A 89 -10.39 -6.49 3.48
C VAL A 89 -10.81 -6.22 2.05
N THR A 90 -10.58 -7.16 1.15
CA THR A 90 -10.82 -6.96 -0.28
C THR A 90 -12.25 -7.35 -0.66
N GLY A 91 -12.87 -6.52 -1.50
CA GLY A 91 -14.13 -6.83 -2.16
C GLY A 91 -13.89 -7.10 -3.65
N LYS A 92 -13.72 -6.03 -4.44
CA LYS A 92 -13.50 -6.10 -5.88
C LYS A 92 -12.12 -5.53 -6.24
N VAL A 93 -11.12 -6.41 -6.29
CA VAL A 93 -9.77 -6.09 -6.75
C VAL A 93 -9.39 -7.07 -7.86
N GLU A 94 -8.85 -6.57 -8.96
CA GLU A 94 -8.45 -7.39 -10.09
C GLU A 94 -7.33 -8.36 -9.70
N GLY A 95 -7.49 -9.64 -10.04
CA GLY A 95 -6.49 -10.67 -9.75
C GLY A 95 -6.32 -11.04 -8.28
N LEU A 96 -7.19 -10.54 -7.39
CA LEU A 96 -7.10 -10.77 -5.95
C LEU A 96 -8.46 -11.24 -5.39
N PRO A 97 -8.57 -12.48 -4.90
CA PRO A 97 -9.85 -12.97 -4.40
C PRO A 97 -10.32 -12.18 -3.16
N PRO A 98 -11.65 -12.09 -2.91
CA PRO A 98 -12.19 -11.47 -1.71
C PRO A 98 -11.71 -12.21 -0.45
N ALA A 99 -10.88 -11.55 0.35
CA ALA A 99 -10.32 -12.10 1.58
C ALA A 99 -9.75 -10.97 2.46
N VAL A 100 -9.22 -11.35 3.63
CA VAL A 100 -8.43 -10.47 4.47
C VAL A 100 -6.95 -10.73 4.22
N TYR A 101 -6.20 -9.67 3.92
CA TYR A 101 -4.77 -9.73 3.70
C TYR A 101 -4.02 -8.80 4.67
N ARG A 102 -2.78 -9.17 5.02
CA ARG A 102 -1.84 -8.30 5.76
C ARG A 102 -0.76 -7.76 4.83
N TYR A 103 -0.59 -6.44 4.75
CA TYR A 103 0.49 -5.78 4.01
C TYR A 103 1.78 -5.66 4.85
#